data_AF-A0A1I5W057-F1
#
_entry.id   AF-A0A1I5W057-F1
#
_cell.length_a   1.000
_cell.length_b   1.000
_cell.length_c   1.000
_cell.angle_alpha   90.00
_cell.angle_beta   90.00
_cell.angle_gamma   90.00
#
_symmetry.space_group_name_H-M   'P 1'
#
loop_
_entity.id
_entity.type
_entity.pdbx_description
1 polymer ?
#
loop_
_entity_poly.entity_id
_entity_poly.type
_entity_poly.pdbx_seq_one_letter_code
_entity_poly.pdbx_strand_id
1 'polypeptide(L)'
;MQQVEAEIMSLQEVARFLAVSPRTVRRLVERGLLVRRDVGPHPAFRWNDLLRSLGLEQVDVPQGPQHPLQPIGRAAERIGCPPEALRQTSTRGWPRMVRVGGSVRWLPAEIDLLSYADQAREPFKLLARHHKSRKAC
;
A
#
# COMPACT_ATOMS: atom_id res chain seq x y z
N MET A 1 19.68 16.69 -21.89
CA MET A 1 18.86 15.54 -21.47
C MET A 1 19.37 15.06 -20.13
N GLN A 2 18.76 15.47 -19.03
CA GLN A 2 19.12 14.93 -17.71
C GLN A 2 18.66 13.47 -17.69
N GLN A 3 19.61 12.53 -17.61
CA GLN A 3 19.32 11.17 -17.23
C GLN A 3 18.72 11.24 -15.83
N VAL A 4 17.40 11.11 -15.73
CA VAL A 4 16.75 10.82 -14.46
C VAL A 4 17.34 9.47 -14.06
N GLU A 5 18.31 9.49 -13.14
CA GLU A 5 18.85 8.28 -12.54
C GLU A 5 17.66 7.50 -12.01
N ALA A 6 17.29 6.43 -12.71
CA ALA A 6 16.25 5.54 -12.24
C ALA A 6 16.80 4.88 -10.98
N GLU A 7 16.41 5.38 -9.81
CA GLU A 7 16.97 4.94 -8.54
C GLU A 7 16.78 3.43 -8.42
N ILE A 8 17.91 2.77 -8.16
CA ILE A 8 18.00 1.33 -8.04
C ILE A 8 17.84 1.00 -6.56
N MET A 9 16.83 0.22 -6.24
CA MET A 9 16.61 -0.31 -4.90
C MET A 9 17.15 -1.73 -4.77
N SER A 10 17.69 -2.04 -3.61
CA SER A 10 17.99 -3.40 -3.15
C SER A 10 16.72 -4.18 -2.82
N LEU A 11 16.86 -5.51 -2.73
CA LEU A 11 15.80 -6.40 -2.26
C LEU A 11 15.23 -5.98 -0.90
N GLN A 12 16.08 -5.51 0.01
CA GLN A 12 15.71 -5.08 1.35
C GLN A 12 14.88 -3.81 1.33
N GLU A 13 15.23 -2.85 0.48
CA GLU A 13 14.48 -1.60 0.33
C GLU A 13 13.11 -1.86 -0.30
N VAL A 14 13.04 -2.72 -1.32
CA VAL A 14 11.76 -3.17 -1.89
C VAL A 14 10.92 -3.88 -0.83
N ALA A 15 11.52 -4.75 -0.01
CA ALA A 15 10.81 -5.45 1.05
C ALA A 15 10.23 -4.48 2.09
N ARG A 16 11.00 -3.47 2.48
CA ARG A 16 10.55 -2.40 3.38
C ARG A 16 9.41 -1.61 2.75
N PHE A 17 9.60 -1.10 1.54
CA PHE A 17 8.58 -0.32 0.82
C PHE A 17 7.27 -1.11 0.66
N LEU A 18 7.35 -2.38 0.24
CA LEU A 18 6.18 -3.23 0.07
C LEU A 18 5.60 -3.74 1.40
N ALA A 19 6.21 -3.43 2.55
CA ALA A 19 5.85 -3.96 3.86
C ALA A 19 5.67 -5.49 3.84
N VAL A 20 6.71 -6.19 3.37
CA VAL A 20 6.81 -7.66 3.32
C VAL A 20 8.21 -8.12 3.72
N SER A 21 8.37 -9.43 3.93
CA SER A 21 9.71 -10.00 4.10
C SER A 21 10.46 -10.07 2.75
N PRO A 22 11.81 -10.03 2.76
CA PRO A 22 12.61 -10.25 1.55
C PRO A 22 12.32 -11.60 0.86
N ARG A 23 11.96 -12.63 1.64
CA ARG A 23 11.52 -13.93 1.11
C ARG A 23 10.27 -13.80 0.24
N THR A 24 9.30 -12.98 0.68
CA THR A 24 8.11 -12.70 -0.13
C THR A 24 8.47 -11.97 -1.40
N VAL A 25 9.37 -10.98 -1.35
CA VAL A 25 9.83 -10.28 -2.58
C VAL A 25 10.44 -11.26 -3.58
N ARG A 26 11.32 -12.17 -3.13
CA ARG A 26 11.90 -13.21 -4.00
C ARG A 26 10.81 -14.08 -4.65
N ARG A 27 9.83 -14.53 -3.87
CA ARG A 27 8.67 -15.29 -4.40
C ARG A 27 7.84 -14.51 -5.41
N LEU A 28 7.71 -13.19 -5.23
CA LEU A 28 7.00 -12.35 -6.20
C LEU A 28 7.77 -12.26 -7.52
N VAL A 29 9.10 -12.15 -7.46
CA VAL A 29 9.97 -12.20 -8.65
C VAL A 29 9.88 -13.55 -9.35
N GLU A 30 10.01 -14.66 -8.60
CA GLU A 30 9.90 -16.02 -9.13
C GLU A 30 8.57 -16.28 -9.85
N ARG A 31 7.50 -15.63 -9.39
CA ARG A 31 6.15 -15.70 -9.99
C ARG A 31 5.94 -14.70 -11.13
N GLY A 32 6.94 -13.91 -11.50
CA GLY A 32 6.85 -12.90 -12.55
C GLY A 32 6.01 -11.67 -12.17
N LEU A 33 5.73 -11.46 -10.88
CA LEU A 33 4.93 -10.34 -10.38
C LEU A 33 5.75 -9.09 -10.09
N LEU A 34 7.07 -9.21 -9.99
CA LEU A 34 8.00 -8.10 -9.84
C LEU A 34 9.15 -8.27 -10.81
N VAL A 35 9.53 -7.18 -11.47
CA VAL A 35 10.68 -7.16 -12.38
C VAL A 35 11.96 -6.91 -11.59
N ARG A 36 12.85 -7.89 -11.59
CA ARG A 36 14.21 -7.80 -11.02
C ARG A 36 15.21 -7.49 -12.14
N ARG A 37 16.22 -6.70 -11.82
CA ARG A 37 17.45 -6.56 -12.60
C ARG A 37 18.63 -6.99 -11.74
N ASP A 38 19.64 -7.58 -12.34
CA ASP A 38 20.85 -7.97 -11.61
C ASP A 38 21.94 -6.92 -11.89
N VAL A 39 22.50 -6.36 -10.82
CA VAL A 39 23.65 -5.45 -10.86
C VAL A 39 24.83 -6.21 -10.27
N GLY A 40 25.56 -6.91 -11.15
CA GLY A 40 26.54 -7.90 -10.73
C GLY A 40 25.86 -9.07 -9.99
N PRO A 41 26.34 -9.49 -8.82
CA PRO A 41 25.74 -10.59 -8.04
C PRO A 41 24.52 -10.15 -7.22
N HIS A 42 24.16 -8.86 -7.22
CA HIS A 42 23.15 -8.31 -6.33
C HIS A 42 21.81 -8.05 -7.06
N PRO A 43 20.68 -8.53 -6.49
CA PRO A 43 19.37 -8.24 -7.03
C PRO A 43 19.00 -6.78 -6.78
N ALA A 44 18.56 -6.12 -7.85
CA ALA A 44 18.25 -4.71 -7.93
C ALA A 44 16.88 -4.48 -8.59
N PHE A 45 16.22 -3.39 -8.24
CA PHE A 45 14.88 -3.06 -8.71
C PHE A 45 14.84 -1.59 -9.09
N ARG A 46 14.43 -1.28 -10.32
CA ARG A 46 14.19 0.12 -10.70
C ARG A 46 12.86 0.56 -10.10
N TRP A 47 12.82 1.75 -9.53
CA TRP A 47 11.59 2.33 -8.98
C TRP A 47 10.41 2.28 -9.95
N ASN A 48 10.61 2.72 -11.20
CA ASN A 48 9.55 2.72 -12.22
C ASN A 48 9.07 1.31 -12.60
N ASP A 49 9.99 0.33 -12.69
CA ASP A 49 9.63 -1.06 -12.97
C ASP A 49 8.81 -1.64 -11.81
N LEU A 50 9.12 -1.26 -10.57
CA LEU A 50 8.33 -1.62 -9.39
C LEU A 50 6.93 -0.98 -9.42
N LEU A 51 6.82 0.33 -9.65
CA LEU A 51 5.52 1.01 -9.73
C LEU A 51 4.63 0.42 -10.83
N ARG A 52 5.21 0.12 -11.99
CA ARG A 52 4.51 -0.60 -13.08
C ARG A 52 3.96 -1.93 -12.62
N SER A 53 4.80 -2.74 -11.97
CA SER A 53 4.42 -4.06 -11.47
C SER A 53 3.26 -3.99 -10.46
N LEU A 54 3.12 -2.85 -9.76
CA LEU A 54 2.06 -2.59 -8.78
C LEU A 54 0.84 -1.85 -9.36
N GLY A 55 0.87 -1.42 -10.63
CA GLY A 55 -0.19 -0.59 -11.22
C GLY A 55 -0.25 0.84 -10.67
N LEU A 56 0.91 1.41 -10.32
CA LEU A 56 1.05 2.73 -9.67
C LEU A 56 1.73 3.79 -10.55
N GLU A 57 1.92 3.55 -11.85
CA GLU A 57 2.70 4.43 -12.74
C GLU A 57 2.16 5.88 -12.85
N GLN A 58 0.86 6.06 -12.64
CA GLN A 58 0.19 7.37 -12.75
C GLN A 58 -0.07 8.00 -11.38
N VAL A 59 0.50 7.46 -10.32
CA VAL A 59 0.32 7.94 -8.96
C VAL A 59 1.61 8.58 -8.49
N ASP A 60 1.51 9.74 -7.88
CA ASP A 60 2.62 10.35 -7.18
C ASP A 60 2.90 9.55 -5.90
N VAL A 61 3.83 8.60 -6.01
CA VAL A 61 4.25 7.74 -4.91
C VAL A 61 5.59 8.25 -4.41
N PRO A 62 5.68 8.72 -3.15
CA PRO A 62 6.94 9.10 -2.55
C PRO A 62 7.97 7.98 -2.70
N GLN A 63 9.12 8.34 -3.24
CA GLN A 63 10.15 7.39 -3.58
C GLN A 63 10.85 6.87 -2.32
N GLY A 64 11.16 5.57 -2.35
CA GLY A 64 12.05 4.94 -1.37
C GLY A 64 11.36 4.27 -0.16
N PRO A 65 12.16 3.58 0.67
CA PRO A 65 11.67 2.71 1.75
C PRO A 65 11.10 3.44 2.97
N GLN A 66 11.25 4.77 3.02
CA GLN A 66 10.80 5.62 4.14
C GLN A 66 9.27 5.72 4.22
N HIS A 67 8.58 5.46 3.11
CA HIS A 67 7.12 5.54 3.00
C HIS A 67 6.53 4.17 2.64
N PRO A 68 6.62 3.17 3.53
CA PRO A 68 6.16 1.84 3.23
C PRO A 68 4.65 1.79 3.03
N LEU A 69 4.21 0.95 2.09
CA LEU A 69 2.81 0.62 1.91
C LEU A 69 2.21 0.13 3.23
N GLN A 70 1.01 0.60 3.55
CA GLN A 70 0.35 0.30 4.81
C GLN A 70 -0.44 -1.01 4.70
N PRO A 71 -0.17 -2.02 5.54
CA PRO A 71 -1.07 -3.16 5.72
C PRO A 71 -2.41 -2.71 6.29
N ILE A 72 -3.45 -3.52 6.10
CA ILE A 72 -4.82 -3.16 6.48
C ILE A 72 -4.97 -2.72 7.94
N GLY A 73 -4.35 -3.42 8.88
CA GLY A 73 -4.44 -3.09 10.31
C GLY A 73 -3.92 -1.68 10.59
N ARG A 74 -2.70 -1.38 10.11
CA ARG A 74 -2.08 -0.06 10.27
C ARG A 74 -2.86 1.04 9.56
N ALA A 75 -3.35 0.79 8.35
CA ALA A 75 -4.15 1.74 7.59
C ALA A 75 -5.48 2.06 8.30
N ALA A 76 -6.16 1.03 8.82
CA ALA A 76 -7.43 1.17 9.51
C ALA A 76 -7.26 1.87 10.88
N GLU A 77 -6.22 1.52 11.64
CA GLU A 77 -5.84 2.20 12.88
C GLU A 77 -5.59 3.71 12.66
N ARG A 78 -4.89 4.06 11.58
CA ARG A 78 -4.55 5.46 11.26
C ARG A 78 -5.76 6.32 10.89
N ILE A 79 -6.79 5.72 10.30
CA ILE A 79 -8.07 6.39 9.99
C ILE A 79 -9.02 6.33 11.20
N GLY A 80 -8.82 5.41 12.14
CA GLY A 80 -9.73 5.20 13.27
C GLY A 80 -10.99 4.39 12.90
N CYS A 81 -10.91 3.53 11.89
CA CYS A 81 -12.05 2.70 11.44
C CYS A 81 -11.76 1.20 11.53
N PRO A 82 -12.79 0.33 11.51
CA PRO A 82 -12.58 -1.11 11.40
C PRO A 82 -11.97 -1.49 10.04
N PRO A 83 -11.10 -2.52 9.97
CA PRO A 83 -10.50 -3.01 8.72
C PRO A 83 -11.52 -3.29 7.60
N GLU A 84 -12.68 -3.84 7.96
CA GLU A 84 -13.75 -4.17 7.00
C GLU A 84 -14.33 -2.92 6.36
N ALA A 85 -14.50 -1.83 7.12
CA ALA A 85 -14.97 -0.55 6.60
C ALA A 85 -13.97 0.03 5.59
N LEU A 86 -12.67 -0.05 5.87
CA LEU A 86 -11.63 0.38 4.93
C LEU A 86 -11.68 -0.43 3.62
N ARG A 87 -11.84 -1.76 3.69
CA ARG A 87 -12.00 -2.60 2.48
C ARG A 87 -13.20 -2.16 1.65
N GLN A 88 -14.35 -1.96 2.28
CA GLN A 88 -15.59 -1.56 1.60
C GLN A 88 -15.51 -0.16 1.00
N THR A 89 -14.83 0.76 1.65
CA THR A 89 -14.58 2.10 1.09
C THR A 89 -13.68 2.00 -0.13
N SER A 90 -12.60 1.22 -0.04
CA SER A 90 -11.67 0.98 -1.14
C SER A 90 -12.25 0.29 -2.37
N THR A 91 -13.27 -0.56 -2.23
CA THR A 91 -13.93 -1.17 -3.41
C THR A 91 -14.63 -0.15 -4.29
N ARG A 92 -14.93 1.03 -3.76
CA ARG A 92 -15.48 2.18 -4.52
C ARG A 92 -14.40 2.95 -5.30
N GLY A 93 -13.14 2.52 -5.23
CA GLY A 93 -12.02 3.07 -5.98
C GLY A 93 -11.10 3.99 -5.19
N TRP A 94 -11.45 4.36 -3.95
CA TRP A 94 -10.60 5.20 -3.09
C TRP A 94 -10.80 4.87 -1.60
N PRO A 95 -9.72 4.67 -0.81
CA PRO A 95 -8.31 4.74 -1.21
C PRO A 95 -7.93 3.54 -2.09
N ARG A 96 -6.89 3.69 -2.91
CA ARG A 96 -6.51 2.66 -3.87
C ARG A 96 -5.94 1.44 -3.16
N MET A 97 -6.42 0.27 -3.58
CA MET A 97 -5.88 -1.01 -3.13
C MET A 97 -4.68 -1.42 -3.99
N VAL A 98 -3.53 -1.56 -3.35
CA VAL A 98 -2.32 -2.11 -3.95
C VAL A 98 -2.23 -3.59 -3.58
N ARG A 99 -2.35 -4.47 -4.57
CA ARG A 99 -2.17 -5.91 -4.35
C ARG A 99 -0.69 -6.26 -4.40
N VAL A 100 -0.19 -6.86 -3.33
CA VAL A 100 1.18 -7.38 -3.26
C VAL A 100 1.11 -8.83 -2.82
N GLY A 101 1.28 -9.72 -3.80
CA GLY A 101 1.02 -11.15 -3.62
C GLY A 101 -0.45 -11.42 -3.31
N GLY A 102 -0.71 -12.10 -2.18
CA GLY A 102 -2.06 -12.43 -1.73
C GLY A 102 -2.70 -11.40 -0.79
N SER A 103 -2.04 -10.26 -0.54
CA SER A 103 -2.51 -9.27 0.44
C SER A 103 -2.68 -7.90 -0.18
N VAL A 104 -3.60 -7.12 0.40
CA VAL A 104 -3.91 -5.75 -0.01
C VAL A 104 -3.20 -4.78 0.93
N ARG A 105 -2.69 -3.69 0.35
CA ARG A 105 -2.03 -2.58 1.03
C ARG A 105 -2.48 -1.25 0.44
N TRP A 106 -2.16 -0.17 1.12
CA TRP A 106 -2.53 1.18 0.73
C TRP A 106 -1.33 2.12 0.74
N LEU A 107 -1.41 3.16 -0.06
CA LEU A 107 -0.41 4.22 -0.04
C LEU A 107 -0.59 5.08 1.23
N PRO A 108 0.49 5.39 1.97
CA PRO A 108 0.41 6.25 3.16
C PRO A 108 -0.30 7.58 2.88
N ALA A 109 0.02 8.24 1.76
CA ALA A 109 -0.55 9.54 1.41
C ALA A 109 -2.07 9.50 1.23
N GLU A 110 -2.62 8.44 0.63
CA GLU A 110 -4.08 8.29 0.49
C GLU A 110 -4.77 8.05 1.83
N ILE A 111 -4.12 7.28 2.71
CA ILE A 111 -4.61 7.02 4.08
C ILE A 111 -4.60 8.29 4.90
N ASP A 112 -3.57 9.13 4.75
CA ASP A 112 -3.51 10.44 5.41
C ASP A 112 -4.63 11.34 4.95
N LEU A 113 -4.86 11.45 3.64
CA LEU A 113 -5.97 12.25 3.10
C LEU A 113 -7.33 11.79 3.62
N LEU A 114 -7.54 10.48 3.76
CA LEU A 114 -8.75 9.94 4.39
C LEU A 114 -8.88 10.33 5.85
N SER A 115 -7.80 10.21 6.63
CA SER A 115 -7.79 10.60 8.04
C SER A 115 -8.09 12.09 8.20
N TYR A 116 -7.52 12.95 7.36
CA TYR A 116 -7.81 14.38 7.35
C TYR A 116 -9.26 14.69 6.93
N ALA A 117 -9.78 14.03 5.90
CA ALA A 117 -11.16 14.23 5.46
C ALA A 117 -12.18 13.75 6.50
N ASP A 118 -11.84 12.70 7.26
CA ASP A 118 -12.61 12.21 8.39
C ASP A 118 -12.58 13.19 9.57
N GLN A 119 -11.43 13.80 9.85
CA GLN A 119 -11.30 14.81 10.92
C GLN A 119 -11.97 16.15 10.56
N ALA A 120 -11.98 16.52 9.28
CA ALA A 120 -12.64 17.73 8.78
C ALA A 120 -14.17 17.60 8.69
N ARG A 121 -14.70 16.38 8.76
CA ARG A 121 -16.13 16.10 8.94
C ARG A 121 -16.34 15.64 10.37
N GLU A 122 -16.92 16.49 11.22
CA GLU A 122 -17.47 16.10 12.53
C GLU A 122 -18.02 14.64 12.52
N PRO A 123 -17.65 13.82 13.51
CA PRO A 123 -17.10 12.48 13.31
C PRO A 123 -18.11 11.46 12.74
N PHE A 124 -17.57 10.39 12.16
CA PHE A 124 -18.21 9.10 11.81
C PHE A 124 -18.87 8.35 13.00
N LYS A 125 -19.46 9.06 13.97
CA LYS A 125 -20.33 8.52 15.03
C LYS A 125 -21.64 7.92 14.49
N LEU A 126 -21.93 8.02 13.20
CA LEU A 126 -23.20 7.55 12.62
C LEU A 126 -23.16 6.17 11.94
N LEU A 127 -21.99 5.60 11.64
CA LEU A 127 -21.92 4.27 10.99
C LEU A 127 -21.62 3.10 11.94
N ALA A 128 -21.16 3.37 13.17
CA ALA A 128 -21.00 2.33 14.20
C ALA A 128 -22.27 2.09 15.05
N ARG A 129 -23.33 2.90 14.90
CA ARG A 129 -24.56 2.78 15.70
C ARG A 129 -25.63 1.84 15.12
N HIS A 130 -25.48 1.32 13.90
CA HIS A 130 -26.47 0.43 13.30
C HIS A 130 -26.18 -1.08 13.42
N HIS A 131 -25.08 -1.49 14.06
CA HIS A 131 -24.79 -2.92 14.30
C HIS A 131 -25.04 -3.39 15.75
N LYS A 132 -25.78 -2.63 16.56
CA LYS A 132 -26.24 -3.03 17.90
C LYS A 132 -27.78 -3.17 18.02
N SER A 133 -28.47 -3.47 16.93
CA SER A 133 -29.88 -3.84 16.98
C SER A 133 -30.12 -5.10 16.14
N ARG A 134 -29.88 -6.25 16.75
CA ARG A 134 -30.59 -7.53 16.57
C ARG A 134 -29.80 -8.64 17.26
N LYS A 135 -30.10 -8.83 18.54
CA LYS A 135 -30.28 -10.13 19.23
C LYS A 135 -30.47 -9.84 20.72
N ALA A 136 -31.72 -9.59 21.09
CA ALA A 136 -32.20 -9.92 22.43
C ALA A 136 -32.95 -11.25 22.28
N CYS A 137 -32.40 -12.30 22.91
CA CYS A 137 -33.23 -13.13 23.75
C CYS A 137 -33.53 -12.34 25.03
#